data_AF-A0A257QZ04-F1
#
_entry.id   AF-A0A257QZ04-F1
#
_cell.length_a   1.000
_cell.length_b   1.000
_cell.length_c   1.000
_cell.angle_alpha   90.00
_cell.angle_beta   90.00
_cell.angle_gamma   90.00
#
_symmetry.space_group_name_H-M   'P 1'
#
loop_
_entity.id
_entity.type
_entity.pdbx_description
1 polymer ?
#
loop_
_entity_poly.entity_id
_entity_poly.type
_entity_poly.pdbx_seq_one_letter_code
_entity_poly.pdbx_strand_id
1 'polypeptide(L)'
;MIDKNQPATRRDMLKKTAGMAGVAAVAAVVMSQKAHAEGSMSQASVQYQDSPKDGHQCDGCALYVPGPSATANGQCTAVAGVISPKGWCSIWSAKS
;
A
#
# COMPACT_ATOMS: atom_id res chain seq x y z
N MET A 1 28.72 2.79 -37.94
CA MET A 1 28.05 3.96 -37.33
C MET A 1 26.54 3.83 -37.55
N ILE A 2 25.83 3.03 -36.76
CA ILE A 2 24.37 3.12 -36.58
C ILE A 2 24.09 2.47 -35.23
N ASP A 3 23.86 3.27 -34.19
CA ASP A 3 23.16 2.80 -32.99
C ASP A 3 21.70 3.24 -33.09
N LYS A 4 20.83 2.23 -33.09
CA LYS A 4 19.38 2.35 -33.21
C LYS A 4 18.79 2.73 -31.85
N ASN A 5 18.04 3.81 -31.90
CA ASN A 5 16.88 4.16 -31.09
C ASN A 5 16.13 2.98 -30.39
N GLN A 6 15.77 3.24 -29.13
CA GLN A 6 14.50 2.87 -28.45
C GLN A 6 14.40 1.56 -27.62
N PRO A 7 13.41 1.45 -26.70
CA PRO A 7 13.58 1.69 -25.27
C PRO A 7 13.09 0.50 -24.42
N ALA A 8 13.41 0.54 -23.12
CA ALA A 8 12.72 -0.15 -22.02
C ALA A 8 11.92 -1.44 -22.36
N THR A 9 12.58 -2.59 -22.29
CA THR A 9 11.89 -3.88 -22.15
C THR A 9 12.18 -4.49 -20.79
N ARG A 10 11.12 -4.54 -19.97
CA ARG A 10 11.01 -5.15 -18.62
C ARG A 10 11.21 -6.68 -18.64
N ARG A 11 12.29 -7.17 -19.24
CA ARG A 11 12.53 -8.61 -19.43
C ARG A 11 13.97 -9.07 -19.21
N ASP A 12 14.90 -8.19 -18.85
CA ASP A 12 16.30 -8.56 -18.61
C ASP A 12 16.66 -8.65 -17.11
N MET A 13 15.71 -9.10 -16.29
CA MET A 13 15.87 -9.20 -14.83
C MET A 13 15.73 -10.64 -14.31
N LEU A 14 15.94 -11.65 -15.17
CA LEU A 14 16.07 -13.05 -14.72
C LEU A 14 17.10 -13.79 -15.56
N LYS A 15 18.38 -13.45 -15.41
CA LYS A 15 19.48 -14.33 -15.83
C LYS A 15 20.41 -14.62 -14.65
N LYS A 16 20.02 -15.68 -13.94
CA LYS A 16 20.87 -16.80 -13.49
C LYS A 16 22.28 -16.43 -13.00
N THR A 17 22.46 -16.40 -11.69
CA THR A 17 23.75 -16.72 -11.06
C THR A 17 23.57 -17.93 -10.15
N ALA A 18 23.85 -19.11 -10.71
CA ALA A 18 24.12 -20.32 -9.95
C ALA A 18 25.63 -20.41 -9.72
N GLY A 19 26.07 -20.61 -8.47
CA GLY A 19 27.47 -20.95 -8.19
C GLY A 19 27.98 -20.60 -6.80
N MET A 20 28.17 -21.65 -6.00
CA MET A 20 29.18 -21.83 -4.94
C MET A 20 28.90 -21.37 -3.51
N ALA A 21 29.16 -22.34 -2.62
CA ALA A 21 28.95 -22.35 -1.18
C ALA A 21 29.92 -21.43 -0.42
N GLY A 22 29.37 -20.76 0.58
CA GLY A 22 30.05 -20.02 1.63
C GLY A 22 28.96 -19.49 2.54
N VAL A 23 29.10 -19.67 3.86
CA VAL A 23 28.08 -19.33 4.86
C VAL A 23 27.60 -17.89 4.65
N ALA A 24 26.43 -17.70 4.04
CA ALA A 24 25.99 -16.41 3.53
C ALA A 24 25.01 -15.77 4.50
N ALA A 25 25.38 -14.56 4.89
CA ALA A 25 24.81 -13.77 5.95
C ALA A 25 23.36 -13.31 5.69
N VAL A 26 22.65 -13.14 6.81
CA VAL A 26 21.43 -12.34 7.03
C VAL A 26 20.29 -12.47 6.01
N ALA A 27 19.19 -13.07 6.48
CA ALA A 27 17.89 -12.96 5.86
C ALA A 27 17.56 -11.48 5.58
N ALA A 28 17.62 -11.09 4.30
CA ALA A 28 17.11 -9.81 3.85
C ALA A 28 15.58 -9.84 4.01
N VAL A 29 15.11 -9.36 5.16
CA VAL A 29 13.69 -9.13 5.40
C VAL A 29 13.28 -8.02 4.43
N VAL A 30 12.64 -8.40 3.33
CA VAL A 30 12.11 -7.45 2.35
C VAL A 30 10.95 -6.73 3.03
N MET A 31 11.26 -5.66 3.74
CA MET A 31 10.23 -4.74 4.24
C MET A 31 9.55 -4.15 3.02
N SER A 32 8.35 -4.68 2.72
CA SER A 32 7.44 -4.12 1.75
C SER A 32 7.06 -2.73 2.23
N GLN A 33 7.87 -1.74 1.88
CA GLN A 33 7.50 -0.34 2.02
C GLN A 33 6.32 -0.14 1.08
N LYS A 34 5.09 -0.22 1.63
CA LYS A 34 3.90 0.24 0.92
C LYS A 34 4.21 1.69 0.54
N ALA A 35 4.47 1.92 -0.74
CA ALA A 35 4.68 3.24 -1.29
C ALA A 35 3.50 4.12 -0.84
N HIS A 36 3.78 5.04 0.08
CA HIS A 36 2.83 6.07 0.45
C HIS A 36 2.67 6.93 -0.80
N ALA A 37 1.45 7.06 -1.32
CA ALA A 37 1.19 7.97 -2.41
C ALA A 37 1.49 9.38 -1.91
N GLU A 38 2.45 10.04 -2.58
CA GLU A 38 2.78 11.44 -2.34
C GLU A 38 1.50 12.27 -2.56
N GLY A 39 1.06 12.98 -1.52
CA GLY A 39 -0.22 13.72 -1.51
C GLY A 39 -1.33 13.18 -0.60
N SER A 40 -1.11 12.08 0.12
CA SER A 40 -2.08 11.59 1.13
C SER A 40 -1.99 12.35 2.47
N MET A 41 -3.14 12.64 3.09
CA MET A 41 -3.26 13.27 4.41
C MET A 41 -2.81 12.31 5.52
N SER A 42 -2.24 12.83 6.61
CA SER A 42 -1.91 12.01 7.78
C SER A 42 -3.17 11.62 8.56
N GLN A 43 -3.17 10.45 9.20
CA GLN A 43 -4.26 10.01 10.08
C GLN A 43 -4.63 11.06 11.14
N ALA A 44 -3.63 11.72 11.73
CA ALA A 44 -3.85 12.77 12.72
C ALA A 44 -4.60 13.98 12.14
N SER A 45 -4.27 14.41 10.92
CA SER A 45 -4.90 15.58 10.29
C SER A 45 -6.40 15.41 10.01
N VAL A 46 -6.86 14.16 9.86
CA VAL A 46 -8.25 13.81 9.61
C VAL A 46 -8.94 13.18 10.81
N GLN A 47 -8.34 13.27 12.00
CA GLN A 47 -8.90 12.70 13.24
C GLN A 47 -9.28 11.22 13.07
N TYR A 48 -8.41 10.45 12.41
CA TYR A 48 -8.63 9.02 12.23
C TYR A 48 -8.68 8.30 13.57
N GLN A 49 -9.62 7.38 13.70
CA GLN A 49 -9.78 6.45 14.82
C GLN A 49 -10.08 5.05 14.29
N ASP A 50 -9.69 4.01 15.02
CA ASP A 50 -9.91 2.61 14.61
C ASP A 50 -11.32 2.07 14.92
N SER A 51 -12.17 2.88 15.55
CA SER A 51 -13.56 2.58 15.88
C SER A 51 -14.55 3.39 15.03
N PRO A 52 -15.78 2.88 14.82
CA PRO A 52 -16.81 3.61 14.09
C PRO A 52 -17.22 4.88 14.82
N LYS A 53 -17.81 5.83 14.08
CA LYS A 53 -18.42 7.03 14.66
C LYS A 53 -19.81 7.26 14.07
N ASP A 54 -20.82 7.30 14.92
CA ASP A 54 -22.22 7.57 14.53
C ASP A 54 -22.75 6.62 13.43
N GLY A 55 -22.34 5.35 13.47
CA GLY A 55 -22.69 4.36 12.45
C GLY A 55 -21.86 4.43 11.15
N HIS A 56 -20.96 5.40 11.04
CA HIS A 56 -20.04 5.53 9.91
C HIS A 56 -18.73 4.79 10.17
N GLN A 57 -18.30 4.00 9.19
CA GLN A 57 -17.04 3.26 9.22
C GLN A 57 -16.41 3.14 7.82
N CYS A 58 -15.11 2.81 7.78
CA CYS A 58 -14.30 2.80 6.57
C CYS A 58 -14.82 1.81 5.52
N ASP A 59 -15.29 0.62 5.87
CA ASP A 59 -15.84 -0.32 4.88
C ASP A 59 -17.12 0.20 4.17
N GLY A 60 -17.82 1.17 4.78
CA GLY A 60 -18.92 1.94 4.18
C GLY A 60 -18.49 3.25 3.50
N CYS A 61 -17.19 3.57 3.50
CA CYS A 61 -16.65 4.81 2.93
C CYS A 61 -16.25 4.65 1.46
N ALA A 62 -16.59 5.62 0.60
CA ALA A 62 -16.22 5.64 -0.82
C ALA A 62 -14.71 5.72 -1.07
N LEU A 63 -13.93 6.19 -0.09
CA LEU A 63 -12.47 6.36 -0.20
C LEU A 63 -11.68 5.14 0.29
N TYR A 64 -12.35 4.15 0.90
CA TYR A 64 -11.70 2.98 1.47
C TYR A 64 -11.37 1.95 0.39
N VAL A 65 -10.13 1.47 0.43
CA VAL A 65 -9.61 0.38 -0.40
C VAL A 65 -9.53 -0.86 0.47
N PRO A 66 -10.40 -1.88 0.28
CA PRO A 66 -10.45 -3.07 1.12
C PRO A 66 -9.15 -3.88 1.11
N GLY A 67 -8.87 -4.52 2.25
CA GLY A 67 -7.84 -5.55 2.36
C GLY A 67 -8.24 -6.88 1.70
N PRO A 68 -7.41 -7.93 1.84
CA PRO A 68 -7.66 -9.25 1.23
C PRO A 68 -8.88 -9.99 1.78
N SER A 69 -9.46 -9.53 2.89
CA SER A 69 -10.70 -10.07 3.46
C SER A 69 -11.50 -8.94 4.12
N ALA A 70 -12.78 -9.20 4.42
CA ALA A 70 -13.67 -8.20 5.04
C ALA A 70 -13.18 -7.71 6.43
N THR A 71 -12.36 -8.51 7.12
CA THR A 71 -11.81 -8.17 8.44
C THR A 71 -10.36 -7.70 8.39
N ALA A 72 -9.68 -7.86 7.25
CA ALA A 72 -8.32 -7.40 7.09
C ALA A 72 -8.28 -5.87 6.92
N ASN A 73 -7.25 -5.25 7.48
CA ASN A 73 -7.00 -3.84 7.26
C ASN A 73 -6.77 -3.55 5.79
N GLY A 74 -7.33 -2.43 5.34
CA GLY A 74 -7.18 -1.88 4.01
C GLY A 74 -6.33 -0.62 4.01
N GLN A 75 -6.57 0.20 3.00
CA GLN A 75 -5.95 1.50 2.79
C GLN A 75 -7.03 2.56 2.52
N CYS A 76 -6.65 3.83 2.43
CA CYS A 76 -7.53 4.90 1.99
C CYS A 76 -6.86 5.65 0.83
N THR A 77 -7.63 6.11 -0.14
CA THR A 77 -7.10 6.89 -1.27
C THR A 77 -6.61 8.28 -0.85
N ALA A 78 -7.16 8.83 0.24
CA ALA A 78 -6.86 10.16 0.74
C ALA A 78 -6.02 10.17 2.03
N VAL A 79 -5.97 9.07 2.79
CA VAL A 79 -5.31 9.00 4.10
C VAL A 79 -4.17 8.00 4.08
N ALA A 80 -2.98 8.46 4.49
CA ALA A 80 -1.79 7.63 4.59
C ALA A 80 -1.91 6.59 5.72
N GLY A 81 -1.24 5.45 5.55
CA GLY A 81 -1.15 4.42 6.58
C GLY A 81 -2.13 3.26 6.39
N VAL A 82 -2.19 2.39 7.40
CA VAL A 82 -3.06 1.21 7.43
C VAL A 82 -4.42 1.63 8.00
N ILE A 83 -5.51 1.19 7.37
CA ILE A 83 -6.87 1.62 7.72
C ILE A 83 -7.70 0.40 8.13
N SER A 84 -8.25 0.43 9.34
CA SER A 84 -9.20 -0.57 9.84
C SER A 84 -10.51 -0.48 9.04
N PRO A 85 -11.14 -1.59 8.63
CA PRO A 85 -12.48 -1.55 8.03
C PRO A 85 -13.53 -0.95 8.97
N LYS A 86 -13.30 -1.03 10.29
CA LYS A 86 -14.16 -0.44 11.33
C LYS A 86 -13.73 0.97 11.76
N GLY A 87 -12.66 1.51 11.17
CA GLY A 87 -12.19 2.85 11.50
C GLY A 87 -13.11 3.95 10.97
N TRP A 88 -12.81 5.19 11.33
CA TRP A 88 -13.49 6.39 10.85
C TRP A 88 -12.53 7.58 10.82
N CYS A 89 -12.77 8.56 9.94
CA CYS A 89 -12.07 9.85 9.94
C CYS A 89 -13.01 10.97 9.49
N SER A 90 -12.64 12.22 9.72
CA SER A 90 -13.48 13.40 9.47
C SER A 90 -13.86 13.64 8.01
N ILE A 91 -13.12 13.06 7.07
CA ILE A 91 -13.38 13.14 5.62
C ILE A 91 -14.19 11.94 5.08
N TRP A 92 -14.85 11.20 5.97
CA TRP A 92 -15.70 10.08 5.58
C TRP A 92 -16.78 10.49 4.56
N SER A 93 -17.00 9.65 3.56
CA SER A 93 -18.04 9.83 2.55
C SER A 93 -18.74 8.52 2.30
N ALA A 94 -20.08 8.49 2.37
CA ALA A 94 -20.85 7.28 2.11
C ALA A 94 -20.56 6.72 0.71
N LYS A 95 -20.52 5.40 0.57
CA LYS A 95 -20.67 4.74 -0.74
C LYS A 95 -22.06 5.04 -1.28
N SER A 96 -22.13 5.35 -2.59
CA SER A 96 -23.38 5.45 -3.35
C SER A 96 -23.80 4.10 -3.90
#